data_AF-A0A662LGS4-F1
#
_entry.id   AF-A0A662LGS4-F1
#
_cell.length_a   1.000
_cell.length_b   1.000
_cell.length_c   1.000
_cell.angle_alpha   90.00
_cell.angle_beta   90.00
_cell.angle_gamma   90.00
#
_symmetry.space_group_name_H-M   'P 1'
#
loop_
_entity.id
_entity.type
_entity.pdbx_description
1 polymer ?
#
loop_
_entity_poly.entity_id
_entity_poly.type
_entity_poly.pdbx_seq_one_letter_code
_entity_poly.pdbx_strand_id
1 'polypeptide(L)'
;GYKVIPVRRCLFDAVSKERRNIILTSVRRYDFSLRKRARIMSSIAKVTGKHAVILTDRDERKNIEGTPTISRRELIRIKDPEEILDVIIEREL
;
A
#
# COMPACT_ATOMS: atom_id res chain seq x y z
N GLY A 1 -9.80 5.64 -11.63
CA GLY A 1 -10.13 5.74 -10.20
C GLY A 1 -10.38 4.36 -9.63
N TYR A 2 -10.03 4.12 -8.37
CA TYR A 2 -10.11 2.78 -7.74
C TYR A 2 -11.49 2.47 -7.18
N LYS A 3 -11.98 1.24 -7.40
CA LYS A 3 -13.04 0.64 -6.57
C LYS A 3 -12.40 0.14 -5.27
N VAL A 4 -12.77 0.74 -4.15
CA VAL A 4 -12.23 0.39 -2.82
C VAL A 4 -13.22 -0.51 -2.09
N ILE A 5 -12.77 -1.70 -1.70
CA ILE A 5 -13.55 -2.67 -0.94
C ILE A 5 -12.95 -2.76 0.47
N PRO A 6 -13.59 -2.19 1.50
CA PRO A 6 -13.08 -2.25 2.86
C PRO A 6 -13.13 -3.68 3.41
N VAL A 7 -12.14 -4.04 4.21
CA VAL A 7 -12.02 -5.36 4.84
C VAL A 7 -11.81 -5.20 6.34
N ARG A 8 -12.52 -5.99 7.14
CA ARG A 8 -12.41 -5.99 8.61
C ARG A 8 -11.54 -7.15 9.08
N ARG A 9 -10.83 -6.94 10.20
CA ARG A 9 -10.00 -7.97 10.87
C ARG A 9 -8.94 -8.61 9.97
N CYS A 10 -8.32 -7.81 9.09
CA CYS A 10 -7.28 -8.27 8.17
C CYS A 10 -5.98 -7.46 8.34
N LEU A 11 -4.91 -7.93 7.67
CA LEU A 11 -3.62 -7.25 7.63
C LEU A 11 -3.66 -5.97 6.78
N PHE A 12 -4.60 -5.87 5.86
CA PHE A 12 -4.94 -4.69 5.09
C PHE A 12 -6.36 -4.22 5.45
N ASP A 13 -6.62 -2.94 5.24
CA ASP A 13 -7.92 -2.31 5.55
C ASP A 13 -8.84 -2.28 4.35
N ALA A 14 -8.28 -2.38 3.14
CA ALA A 14 -9.05 -2.43 1.91
C ALA A 14 -8.34 -3.19 0.80
N VAL A 15 -9.14 -3.67 -0.14
CA VAL A 15 -8.70 -4.11 -1.46
C VAL A 15 -9.12 -3.05 -2.46
N SER A 16 -8.14 -2.40 -3.08
CA SER A 16 -8.35 -1.39 -4.10
C SER A 16 -8.19 -2.02 -5.48
N LYS A 17 -9.18 -1.83 -6.36
CA LYS A 17 -9.19 -2.41 -7.71
C LYS A 17 -9.30 -1.32 -8.77
N GLU A 18 -8.41 -1.35 -9.75
CA GLU A 18 -8.48 -0.54 -10.96
C GLU A 18 -8.16 -1.40 -12.18
N ARG A 19 -9.07 -1.48 -13.14
CA ARG A 19 -8.99 -2.39 -14.30
C ARG A 19 -8.62 -3.83 -13.84
N ARG A 20 -7.39 -4.28 -14.13
CA ARG A 20 -6.85 -5.60 -13.78
C ARG A 20 -5.96 -5.59 -12.53
N ASN A 21 -5.60 -4.41 -12.02
CA ASN A 21 -4.72 -4.24 -10.88
C ASN A 21 -5.51 -4.36 -9.58
N ILE A 22 -4.95 -5.12 -8.64
CA ILE A 22 -5.48 -5.27 -7.29
C ILE A 22 -4.37 -4.89 -6.33
N ILE A 23 -4.69 -4.00 -5.39
CA ILE A 23 -3.77 -3.46 -4.40
C ILE A 23 -4.32 -3.77 -3.01
N LEU A 24 -3.51 -4.44 -2.18
CA LEU A 24 -3.77 -4.63 -0.77
C LEU A 24 -3.36 -3.34 -0.03
N THR A 25 -4.33 -2.59 0.48
CA THR A 25 -4.10 -1.27 1.07
C THR A 25 -4.25 -1.31 2.59
N SER A 26 -3.22 -0.89 3.32
CA SER A 26 -3.28 -0.68 4.77
C SER A 26 -3.11 0.80 5.10
N VAL A 27 -3.90 1.35 6.01
CA VAL A 27 -3.82 2.73 6.49
C VAL A 27 -3.41 2.72 7.94
N ARG A 28 -2.16 3.06 8.26
CA ARG A 28 -1.62 3.01 9.62
C ARG A 28 -0.65 4.15 9.88
N ARG A 29 -0.66 4.66 11.12
CA ARG A 29 0.43 5.52 11.58
C ARG A 29 1.73 4.72 11.63
N TYR A 30 2.85 5.41 11.44
CA TYR A 30 4.15 4.78 11.55
C TYR A 30 4.46 4.43 13.01
N ASP A 31 4.52 3.14 13.31
CA ASP A 31 4.92 2.59 14.60
C ASP A 31 5.78 1.32 14.45
N PHE A 32 6.26 0.77 15.57
CA PHE A 32 7.08 -0.44 15.55
C PHE A 32 6.33 -1.68 15.02
N SER A 33 5.02 -1.76 15.26
CA SER A 33 4.18 -2.87 14.80
C SER A 33 4.00 -2.87 13.28
N LEU A 34 4.14 -1.70 12.64
CA LEU A 34 3.99 -1.52 11.21
C LEU A 34 5.01 -2.34 10.42
N ARG A 35 6.25 -2.49 10.89
CA ARG A 35 7.27 -3.33 10.24
C ARG A 35 6.81 -4.78 10.10
N LYS A 36 6.30 -5.37 11.19
CA LYS A 36 5.78 -6.74 11.18
C LYS A 36 4.61 -6.89 10.22
N ARG A 37 3.68 -5.92 10.22
CA ARG A 37 2.54 -5.91 9.27
C ARG A 37 3.01 -5.84 7.82
N ALA A 38 3.94 -4.92 7.52
CA ALA A 38 4.49 -4.72 6.19
C ALA A 38 5.15 -6.00 5.65
N ARG A 39 6.02 -6.64 6.45
CA ARG A 39 6.66 -7.90 6.06
C ARG A 39 5.65 -8.98 5.62
N ILE A 40 4.56 -9.12 6.37
CA ILE A 40 3.53 -10.13 6.06
C ILE A 40 2.72 -9.71 4.82
N MET A 41 2.36 -8.42 4.70
CA MET A 41 1.66 -7.91 3.52
C MET A 41 2.47 -8.12 2.24
N SER A 42 3.77 -7.82 2.27
CA SER A 42 4.70 -8.09 1.16
C SER A 42 4.70 -9.57 0.76
N SER A 43 4.73 -10.47 1.75
CA SER A 43 4.68 -11.92 1.50
C SER A 43 3.36 -12.35 0.83
N ILE A 44 2.22 -11.82 1.29
CA ILE A 44 0.91 -12.11 0.69
C ILE A 44 0.83 -11.56 -0.74
N ALA A 45 1.26 -10.32 -0.95
CA ALA A 45 1.33 -9.69 -2.27
C ALA A 45 2.13 -10.55 -3.25
N LYS A 46 3.33 -10.98 -2.84
CA LYS A 46 4.20 -11.84 -3.65
C LYS A 46 3.54 -13.18 -4.01
N VAL A 47 2.94 -13.87 -3.04
CA VAL A 47 2.29 -15.18 -3.28
C VAL A 47 1.06 -15.06 -4.16
N THR A 48 0.30 -13.97 -4.03
CA THR A 48 -0.94 -13.75 -4.80
C THR A 48 -0.70 -13.05 -6.14
N GLY A 49 0.55 -12.65 -6.44
CA GLY A 49 0.91 -11.86 -7.61
C GLY A 49 0.18 -10.52 -7.67
N LYS A 50 -0.06 -9.89 -6.50
CA LYS A 50 -0.75 -8.60 -6.33
C LYS A 50 0.19 -7.57 -5.72
N HIS A 51 -0.19 -6.31 -5.79
CA HIS A 51 0.56 -5.21 -5.16
C HIS A 51 0.08 -4.99 -3.72
N ALA A 52 0.95 -4.42 -2.89
CA ALA A 52 0.61 -3.98 -1.54
C ALA A 52 1.14 -2.57 -1.27
N VAL A 53 0.40 -1.79 -0.49
CA VAL A 53 0.82 -0.45 -0.08
C VAL A 53 0.36 -0.13 1.33
N ILE A 54 1.21 0.59 2.05
CA ILE A 54 0.88 1.19 3.34
C ILE A 54 0.75 2.70 3.17
N LEU A 55 -0.45 3.21 3.41
CA LEU A 55 -0.70 4.64 3.56
C LEU A 55 -0.40 5.04 5.01
N THR A 56 0.49 6.01 5.18
CA THR A 56 0.98 6.40 6.52
C THR A 56 1.14 7.91 6.70
N ASP A 57 1.47 8.34 7.90
CA ASP A 57 1.67 9.73 8.27
C ASP A 57 3.11 10.24 8.07
N ARG A 58 4.09 9.33 7.89
CA ARG A 58 5.49 9.67 7.61
C ARG A 58 5.85 9.53 6.13
N ASP A 59 6.73 10.40 5.64
CA ASP A 59 7.24 10.46 4.27
C ASP A 59 8.71 10.01 4.13
N GLU A 60 9.41 9.80 5.25
CA GLU A 60 10.85 9.48 5.29
C GLU A 60 11.21 8.11 4.68
N ARG A 61 10.28 7.14 4.74
CA ARG A 61 10.50 5.79 4.19
C ARG A 61 9.57 5.57 3.02
N LYS A 62 10.14 5.17 1.88
CA LYS A 62 9.41 4.80 0.66
C LYS A 62 9.02 3.32 0.61
N ASN A 63 9.71 2.49 1.38
CA ASN A 63 9.42 1.06 1.55
C ASN A 63 9.72 0.65 3.00
N ILE A 64 8.91 -0.25 3.55
CA ILE A 64 9.15 -0.91 4.82
C ILE A 64 9.01 -2.42 4.61
N GLU A 65 10.08 -3.18 4.88
CA GLU A 65 10.06 -4.65 4.86
C GLU A 65 9.46 -5.23 3.55
N GLY A 66 9.77 -4.62 2.41
CA GLY A 66 9.27 -5.05 1.09
C GLY A 66 7.84 -4.60 0.78
N THR A 67 7.27 -3.67 1.55
CA THR A 67 5.98 -3.03 1.24
C THR A 67 6.17 -1.54 0.96
N PRO A 68 5.79 -1.04 -0.22
CA PRO A 68 5.73 0.38 -0.52
C PRO A 68 4.94 1.18 0.50
N THR A 69 5.41 2.40 0.78
CA THR A 69 4.73 3.37 1.64
C THR A 69 4.47 4.66 0.88
N ILE A 70 3.28 5.22 1.10
CA ILE A 70 2.88 6.53 0.57
C ILE A 70 2.35 7.34 1.75
N SER A 71 2.91 8.53 1.95
CA SER A 71 2.43 9.40 3.02
C SER A 71 1.10 10.06 2.64
N ARG A 72 0.29 10.47 3.62
CA ARG A 72 -0.91 11.27 3.36
C ARG A 72 -0.60 12.54 2.57
N ARG A 73 0.55 13.18 2.84
CA ARG A 73 0.99 14.41 2.16
C ARG A 73 1.29 14.16 0.68
N GLU A 74 1.92 13.04 0.38
CA GLU A 74 2.22 12.60 -0.99
C GLU A 74 0.93 12.23 -1.73
N LEU A 75 0.05 11.46 -1.10
CA LEU A 75 -1.22 11.03 -1.70
C LEU A 75 -2.10 12.21 -2.15
N ILE A 76 -2.08 13.33 -1.42
CA ILE A 76 -2.84 14.55 -1.78
C ILE A 76 -2.26 15.25 -3.02
N ARG A 77 -0.98 15.04 -3.33
CA ARG A 77 -0.32 15.65 -4.49
C ARG A 77 -0.56 14.85 -5.78
N ILE A 78 -0.81 13.56 -5.65
CA ILE A 78 -1.12 12.66 -6.77
C ILE A 78 -2.51 13.00 -7.31
N LYS A 79 -2.60 13.28 -8.60
CA LYS A 79 -3.87 13.64 -9.27
C LYS A 79 -4.41 12.52 -10.16
N ASP A 80 -3.54 11.61 -10.60
CA ASP A 80 -3.91 10.49 -11.44
C ASP A 80 -3.90 9.17 -10.62
N PRO A 81 -4.99 8.39 -10.63
CA PRO A 81 -4.99 7.03 -10.10
C PRO A 81 -3.88 6.12 -10.66
N GLU A 82 -3.47 6.30 -11.92
CA GLU A 82 -2.38 5.53 -12.53
C GLU A 82 -1.02 5.87 -11.88
N GLU A 83 -0.80 7.15 -11.52
CA GLU A 83 0.42 7.60 -10.82
C GLU A 83 0.56 6.93 -9.43
N ILE A 84 -0.54 6.59 -8.75
CA ILE A 84 -0.48 5.81 -7.50
C ILE A 84 0.16 4.44 -7.75
N LEU A 85 -0.22 3.77 -8.84
CA LEU A 85 0.29 2.44 -9.15
C LEU A 85 1.78 2.49 -9.52
N ASP A 86 2.18 3.49 -10.32
CA ASP A 86 3.57 3.69 -10.70
C ASP A 86 4.46 3.90 -9.47
N VAL A 87 4.02 4.73 -8.52
CA VAL A 87 4.71 4.96 -7.24
C VAL A 87 4.84 3.67 -6.42
N ILE A 88 3.81 2.82 -6.43
CA ILE A 88 3.85 1.53 -5.72
C ILE A 88 4.89 0.62 -6.37
N ILE A 89 4.83 0.45 -7.69
CA ILE A 89 5.73 -0.44 -8.45
C ILE A 89 7.20 0.01 -8.32
N GLU A 90 7.48 1.32 -8.44
CA GLU A 90 8.83 1.88 -8.28
C GLU A 90 9.46 1.50 -6.92
N ARG A 91 8.62 1.38 -5.89
CA ARG A 91 9.03 1.16 -4.51
C ARG A 91 8.95 -0.31 -4.06
N GLU A 92 8.56 -1.24 -4.93
CA GLU A 92 8.56 -2.68 -4.63
C GLU A 92 9.99 -3.28 -4.70
N LEU A 93 10.95 -2.54 -5.27
CA LEU A 93 12.37 -2.91 -5.46
C LEU A 93 13.22 -2.69 -4.20
#